data_AF-A0A9D7T2Z5-F1
#
_entry.id   AF-A0A9D7T2Z5-F1
#
_cell.length_a   1.000
_cell.length_b   1.000
_cell.length_c   1.000
_cell.angle_alpha   90.00
_cell.angle_beta   90.00
_cell.angle_gamma   90.00
#
_symmetry.space_group_name_H-M   'P 1'
#
loop_
_entity.id
_entity.type
_entity.pdbx_description
1 polymer ?
#
loop_
_entity_poly.entity_id
_entity_poly.type
_entity_poly.pdbx_seq_one_letter_code
_entity_poly.pdbx_strand_id
1 'polypeptide(L)'
;MNLRRVIITFYLLLFLSLAAGASIFFLQTRREYRQLLKSEAESKRLLAEAQLKLREQQRILDRLRSDPAFVEMVIRRRLGYAKPDEMIFRFESMGEPDLRREERPQARKRVP
;
A
#
# COMPACT_ATOMS: atom_id res chain seq x y z
N MET A 1 -3.44 73.10 -1.65
CA MET A 1 -3.11 71.95 -0.79
C MET A 1 -1.68 72.10 -0.29
N ASN A 2 -1.40 71.85 0.99
CA ASN A 2 -0.06 72.06 1.55
C ASN A 2 0.92 71.02 0.97
N LEU A 3 1.96 71.47 0.28
CA LEU A 3 2.98 70.61 -0.37
C LEU A 3 3.54 69.55 0.59
N ARG A 4 3.74 69.92 1.86
CA ARG A 4 4.14 68.98 2.93
C ARG A 4 3.17 67.81 3.10
N ARG A 5 1.86 68.05 3.04
CA ARG A 5 0.84 66.99 3.17
C ARG A 5 0.88 66.05 1.98
N VAL A 6 1.06 66.58 0.75
CA VAL A 6 1.14 65.78 -0.47
C VAL A 6 2.35 64.83 -0.44
N ILE A 7 3.52 65.34 -0.05
CA ILE A 7 4.74 64.56 0.07
C ILE A 7 4.58 63.44 1.12
N ILE A 8 4.01 63.76 2.29
CA ILE A 8 3.77 62.77 3.35
C ILE A 8 2.81 61.68 2.86
N THR A 9 1.68 62.06 2.24
CA THR A 9 0.71 61.08 1.72
C THR A 9 1.33 60.17 0.65
N PHE A 10 2.20 60.70 -0.20
CA PHE A 10 2.89 59.92 -1.22
C PHE A 10 3.82 58.86 -0.60
N TYR A 11 4.66 59.25 0.37
CA TYR A 11 5.54 58.31 1.07
C TYR A 11 4.76 57.27 1.89
N LEU A 12 3.63 57.67 2.48
CA LEU A 12 2.78 56.76 3.25
C LEU A 12 2.17 55.69 2.34
N LEU A 13 1.69 56.09 1.16
CA LEU A 13 1.20 55.15 0.14
C LEU A 13 2.31 54.23 -0.38
N LEU A 14 3.49 54.77 -0.64
CA LEU A 14 4.65 53.98 -1.07
C LEU A 14 5.02 52.92 -0.01
N PHE A 15 5.08 53.33 1.26
CA PHE A 15 5.38 52.45 2.37
C PHE A 15 4.32 51.36 2.56
N LEU A 16 3.04 51.72 2.51
CA LEU A 16 1.93 50.76 2.58
C LEU A 16 1.98 49.75 1.44
N SER A 17 2.29 50.19 0.22
CA SER A 17 2.43 49.30 -0.94
C SER A 17 3.58 48.30 -0.75
N LEU A 18 4.75 48.77 -0.31
CA LEU A 18 5.89 47.90 -0.01
C LEU A 18 5.59 46.90 1.11
N ALA A 19 4.98 47.38 2.19
CA ALA A 19 4.62 46.54 3.34
C ALA A 19 3.58 45.47 2.96
N ALA A 20 2.57 45.83 2.17
CA ALA A 20 1.58 44.89 1.66
C ALA A 20 2.22 43.82 0.76
N GLY A 21 3.09 44.23 -0.18
CA GLY A 21 3.82 43.31 -1.05
C GLY A 21 4.70 42.33 -0.27
N ALA A 22 5.48 42.83 0.68
CA ALA A 22 6.33 42.01 1.54
C ALA A 22 5.51 41.04 2.41
N SER A 23 4.38 41.50 2.95
CA SER A 23 3.51 40.66 3.78
C SER A 23 2.86 39.54 2.99
N ILE A 24 2.43 39.80 1.74
CA ILE A 24 1.86 38.78 0.85
C ILE A 24 2.92 37.73 0.50
N PHE A 25 4.10 38.19 0.08
CA PHE A 25 5.23 37.32 -0.27
C PHE A 25 5.61 36.41 0.91
N PHE A 26 5.75 36.97 2.10
CA PHE A 26 6.09 36.22 3.31
C PHE A 26 5.06 35.13 3.66
N LEU A 27 3.76 35.42 3.49
CA LEU A 27 2.70 34.44 3.73
C LEU A 27 2.72 33.32 2.69
N GLN A 28 3.02 33.62 1.43
CA GLN A 28 3.13 32.63 0.36
C GLN A 28 4.31 31.68 0.60
N THR A 29 5.50 32.22 0.89
CA THR A 29 6.70 31.40 1.18
C THR A 29 6.47 30.46 2.37
N ARG A 30 5.75 30.93 3.41
CA ARG A 30 5.44 30.11 4.59
C ARG A 30 4.41 29.00 4.32
N ARG A 31 3.61 29.11 3.25
CA ARG A 31 2.72 28.03 2.80
C ARG A 31 3.50 26.96 2.06
N GLU A 32 4.37 27.35 1.14
CA GLU A 32 5.24 26.44 0.38
C GLU A 32 6.16 25.64 1.33
N TYR A 33 6.75 26.31 2.32
CA TYR A 33 7.57 25.65 3.34
C TYR A 33 6.79 24.58 4.13
N ARG A 34 5.53 24.85 4.48
CA ARG A 34 4.69 23.88 5.18
C ARG A 34 4.27 22.71 4.29
N GLN A 35 4.10 22.92 2.99
CA GLN A 35 3.84 21.84 2.04
C GLN A 35 5.06 20.93 1.90
N LEU A 36 6.26 21.51 1.79
CA LEU A 36 7.52 20.76 1.72
C LEU A 36 7.73 19.88 2.96
N LEU A 37 7.50 20.42 4.16
CA LEU A 37 7.59 19.65 5.40
C LEU A 37 6.62 18.47 5.44
N LYS A 38 5.39 18.65 4.91
CA LYS A 38 4.42 17.55 4.82
C LYS A 38 4.88 16.47 3.85
N SER A 39 5.33 16.86 2.65
CA SER A 39 5.85 15.90 1.67
C SER A 39 7.09 15.16 2.18
N GLU A 40 7.97 15.84 2.92
CA GLU A 40 9.14 15.22 3.52
C GLU A 40 8.73 14.18 4.59
N ALA A 41 7.76 14.52 5.44
CA ALA A 41 7.25 13.61 6.46
C ALA A 41 6.58 12.37 5.84
N GLU A 42 5.79 12.56 4.78
CA GLU A 42 5.16 11.45 4.04
C GLU A 42 6.21 10.57 3.36
N SER A 43 7.19 11.16 2.67
CA SER A 43 8.27 10.42 2.02
C SER A 43 9.10 9.61 3.04
N LYS A 44 9.43 10.20 4.20
CA LYS A 44 10.13 9.50 5.28
C LYS A 44 9.34 8.31 5.83
N ARG A 45 8.01 8.44 5.95
CA ARG A 45 7.15 7.32 6.38
C ARG A 45 7.16 6.19 5.36
N LEU A 46 6.96 6.52 4.08
CA LEU A 46 7.00 5.53 3.00
C LEU A 46 8.36 4.82 2.91
N LEU A 47 9.45 5.57 3.09
CA LEU A 47 10.80 5.00 3.16
C LEU A 47 10.97 4.04 4.34
N ALA A 48 10.49 4.42 5.53
CA ALA A 48 10.56 3.56 6.72
C ALA A 48 9.76 2.26 6.53
N GLU A 49 8.56 2.34 5.96
CA GLU A 49 7.74 1.16 5.63
C GLU A 49 8.41 0.26 4.60
N ALA A 50 8.96 0.84 3.53
CA ALA A 50 9.69 0.08 2.51
C ALA A 50 10.94 -0.61 3.08
N GLN A 51 11.68 0.07 3.96
CA GLN A 51 12.84 -0.50 4.64
C GLN A 51 12.48 -1.63 5.60
N LEU A 52 11.32 -1.56 6.27
CA LEU A 52 10.84 -2.67 7.10
C LEU A 52 10.49 -3.89 6.24
N LYS A 53 9.73 -3.68 5.16
CA LYS A 53 9.39 -4.76 4.20
C LYS A 53 10.65 -5.39 3.59
N LEU A 54 11.64 -4.59 3.21
CA LEU A 54 12.92 -5.10 2.69
C LEU A 54 13.66 -5.94 3.72
N ARG A 55 13.71 -5.50 4.99
CA ARG A 55 14.35 -6.28 6.06
C ARG A 55 13.63 -7.61 6.32
N GLU A 56 12.32 -7.64 6.25
CA GLU A 56 11.54 -8.88 6.36
C GLU A 56 11.84 -9.83 5.20
N GLN A 57 11.84 -9.31 3.96
CA GLN A 57 12.19 -10.10 2.78
C GLN A 57 13.62 -10.62 2.82
N GLN A 58 14.58 -9.81 3.26
CA GLN A 58 15.97 -10.23 3.44
C GLN A 58 16.09 -11.35 4.47
N ARG A 59 15.42 -11.27 5.62
CA ARG A 59 15.41 -12.39 6.59
C ARG A 59 14.83 -13.68 5.99
N ILE A 60 13.79 -13.57 5.17
CA ILE A 60 13.21 -14.72 4.48
C ILE A 60 14.24 -15.27 3.49
N LEU A 61 14.85 -14.41 2.68
CA LEU A 61 15.87 -14.80 1.70
C LEU A 61 17.10 -15.44 2.34
N ASP A 62 17.58 -14.89 3.45
CA ASP A 62 18.70 -15.42 4.23
C ASP A 62 18.37 -16.82 4.75
N ARG A 63 17.16 -17.03 5.28
CA ARG A 63 16.68 -18.34 5.72
C ARG A 63 16.55 -19.34 4.56
N LEU A 64 16.04 -18.91 3.40
CA LEU A 64 16.03 -19.74 2.20
C LEU A 64 17.45 -20.10 1.76
N ARG A 65 18.41 -19.19 1.87
CA ARG A 65 19.77 -19.42 1.38
C ARG A 65 20.60 -20.28 2.33
N SER A 66 20.35 -20.21 3.64
CA SER A 66 21.11 -20.93 4.66
C SER A 66 20.61 -22.36 4.93
N ASP A 67 19.34 -22.67 4.61
CA ASP A 67 18.74 -23.97 4.91
C ASP A 67 18.26 -24.68 3.62
N PRO A 68 19.07 -25.60 3.06
CA PRO A 68 18.69 -26.35 1.87
C PRO A 68 17.44 -27.22 2.06
N ALA A 69 17.12 -27.64 3.29
CA ALA A 69 15.90 -28.40 3.57
C ALA A 69 14.64 -27.51 3.46
N PHE A 70 14.76 -26.23 3.82
CA PHE A 70 13.69 -25.25 3.65
C PHE A 70 13.41 -24.93 2.18
N VAL A 71 14.45 -24.82 1.35
CA VAL A 71 14.31 -24.63 -0.11
C VAL A 71 13.56 -25.79 -0.75
N GLU A 72 13.97 -27.02 -0.43
CA GLU A 72 13.35 -28.21 -0.98
C GLU A 72 11.86 -28.32 -0.59
N MET A 73 11.52 -27.98 0.66
CA MET A 73 10.13 -27.90 1.12
C MET A 73 9.31 -26.83 0.37
N VAL A 74 9.87 -25.64 0.14
CA VAL A 74 9.17 -24.55 -0.55
C VAL A 74 8.93 -24.90 -2.02
N ILE A 75 9.92 -25.49 -2.70
CA ILE A 75 9.79 -25.94 -4.09
C ILE A 75 8.76 -27.09 -4.18
N ARG A 76 8.79 -28.07 -3.26
CA ARG A 76 7.76 -29.13 -3.19
C ARG A 76 6.34 -28.56 -3.07
N ARG A 77 6.13 -27.56 -2.19
CA ARG A 77 4.79 -26.96 -1.97
C ARG A 77 4.32 -26.02 -3.07
N ARG A 78 5.20 -25.16 -3.60
CA ARG A 78 4.81 -24.13 -4.58
C ARG A 78 4.90 -24.56 -6.03
N LEU A 79 5.86 -25.44 -6.35
CA LEU A 79 6.13 -25.87 -7.73
C LEU A 79 5.74 -27.33 -7.96
N GLY A 80 5.26 -28.04 -6.92
CA GLY A 80 4.89 -29.45 -7.03
C GLY A 80 6.09 -30.35 -7.37
N TYR A 81 7.30 -29.89 -7.07
CA TYR A 81 8.54 -30.60 -7.39
C TYR A 81 8.67 -31.88 -6.57
N ALA A 82 8.94 -33.00 -7.22
CA ALA A 82 9.39 -34.24 -6.60
C ALA A 82 10.67 -34.69 -7.28
N LYS A 83 11.56 -35.34 -6.53
CA LYS A 83 12.78 -35.93 -7.11
C LYS A 83 12.41 -37.09 -8.05
N PRO A 84 13.27 -37.43 -9.04
CA PRO A 84 12.99 -38.50 -10.00
C PRO A 84 12.65 -39.86 -9.36
N ASP A 85 13.17 -40.11 -8.15
CA ASP A 85 12.96 -41.34 -7.39
C ASP A 85 11.82 -41.24 -6.34
N GLU A 86 11.01 -40.19 -6.35
CA GLU A 86 9.93 -39.99 -5.38
C GLU A 86 8.52 -40.19 -5.99
N MET A 87 7.66 -40.91 -5.28
CA MET A 87 6.27 -41.16 -5.68
C MET A 87 5.33 -40.11 -5.06
N ILE A 88 4.64 -39.33 -5.90
CA ILE A 88 3.65 -38.36 -5.46
C ILE A 88 2.28 -39.04 -5.34
N PHE A 89 1.71 -39.07 -4.14
CA PHE A 89 0.32 -39.50 -3.92
C PHE A 89 -0.61 -38.28 -4.00
N ARG A 90 -1.40 -38.19 -5.08
CA ARG A 90 -2.50 -37.22 -5.19
C ARG A 90 -3.78 -37.90 -4.72
N PHE A 91 -4.27 -37.51 -3.57
CA PHE A 91 -5.58 -37.96 -3.09
C PHE A 91 -6.65 -37.11 -3.80
N GLU A 92 -7.41 -37.73 -4.70
CA GLU A 92 -8.69 -37.16 -5.12
C GLU A 92 -9.59 -37.16 -3.88
N SER A 93 -10.14 -36.01 -3.52
CA SER A 93 -11.15 -35.92 -2.48
C SER A 93 -12.35 -36.75 -2.94
N MET A 94 -12.39 -38.00 -2.46
CA MET A 94 -13.52 -38.91 -2.62
C MET A 94 -14.78 -38.13 -2.24
N GLY A 95 -15.66 -37.97 -3.24
CA GLY A 95 -16.64 -36.89 -3.32
C GLY A 95 -17.47 -36.68 -2.06
N GLU A 96 -17.84 -35.41 -1.83
CA GLU A 96 -18.99 -35.07 -1.00
C GLU A 96 -20.16 -35.98 -1.41
N PRO A 97 -20.74 -36.75 -0.47
CA PRO A 97 -21.97 -37.46 -0.76
C PRO A 97 -23.03 -36.41 -1.04
N ASP A 98 -23.49 -36.34 -2.30
CA ASP A 98 -24.65 -35.54 -2.69
C ASP A 98 -25.90 -36.11 -1.99
N LEU A 99 -26.12 -35.65 -0.75
CA LEU A 99 -27.26 -36.00 0.11
C LEU A 99 -28.61 -35.47 -0.42
N ARG A 100 -28.66 -34.98 -1.67
CA ARG A 100 -29.84 -34.36 -2.27
C ARG A 100 -30.58 -35.28 -3.27
N ARG A 101 -30.34 -36.59 -3.21
CA ARG A 101 -30.94 -37.57 -4.15
C ARG A 101 -31.99 -38.51 -3.56
N GLU A 102 -32.56 -38.20 -2.40
CA GLU A 102 -33.67 -38.96 -1.80
C GLU A 102 -34.97 -38.17 -1.66
N GLU A 103 -35.47 -37.54 -2.73
CA GLU A 103 -36.90 -37.23 -2.81
C GLU A 103 -37.41 -37.50 -4.24
N ARG A 104 -37.62 -38.78 -4.57
CA ARG A 104 -38.59 -39.16 -5.60
C ARG A 104 -39.72 -39.93 -4.91
N PRO A 105 -40.95 -39.39 -4.87
CA PRO A 105 -42.08 -40.12 -4.33
C PRO A 105 -42.37 -41.32 -5.23
N GLN A 106 -42.42 -42.51 -4.65
CA GLN A 106 -42.88 -43.73 -5.33
C GLN A 106 -44.34 -43.54 -5.74
N ALA A 107 -44.56 -43.17 -7.00
CA ALA A 107 -45.88 -43.15 -7.60
C ALA A 107 -46.36 -44.60 -7.83
N ARG A 108 -47.11 -45.08 -6.84
CA ARG A 108 -48.36 -45.82 -7.00
C ARG A 108 -48.33 -47.04 -7.93
N LYS A 109 -48.13 -48.23 -7.34
CA LYS A 109 -48.63 -49.49 -7.88
C LYS A 109 -50.12 -49.36 -8.24
N ARG A 110 -50.45 -49.57 -9.52
CA ARG A 110 -51.72 -50.14 -9.96
C ARG A 110 -51.45 -51.03 -11.17
N VAL A 111 -51.77 -52.31 -11.01
CA VAL A 111 -51.91 -53.31 -12.08
C VAL A 111 -53.07 -54.19 -11.63
N PRO A 112 -53.77 -54.86 -12.56
CA PRO A 112 -54.60 -54.34 -13.63
C PRO A 112 -56.05 -54.09 -13.20
#